data_AF-A0A1X7TVU9-F1
#
_entry.id   AF-A0A1X7TVU9-F1
#
_cell.length_a   1.000
_cell.length_b   1.000
_cell.length_c   1.000
_cell.angle_alpha   90.00
_cell.angle_beta   90.00
_cell.angle_gamma   90.00
#
_symmetry.space_group_name_H-M   'P 1'
#
loop_
_entity.id
_entity.type
_entity.pdbx_description
1 polymer ?
#
loop_
_entity_poly.entity_id
_entity_poly.type
_entity_poly.pdbx_seq_one_letter_code
_entity_poly.pdbx_strand_id
1 'polypeptide(L)'
;MVNHYSIPGFGIEYLADMGVLQYVCHKESLTIPDTLAKRIAEKSERNLRKAILLCEACRVQQYPFNDDQVVPDSEWEVFLRETAAMIITEQSPKRLLEVRGRYYELLTHCIPPDIIFKRILNELVANCDGTLKAEVTQLAAQPVSSSVTTG
;
A
#
# COMPACT_ATOMS: atom_id res chain seq x y z
N MET A 1 -36.14 -6.23 2.70
CA MET A 1 -34.96 -7.08 2.39
C MET A 1 -33.92 -6.21 1.75
N VAL A 2 -32.86 -5.86 2.47
CA VAL A 2 -31.70 -5.20 1.88
C VAL A 2 -30.81 -6.32 1.35
N ASN A 3 -30.68 -6.42 0.03
CA ASN A 3 -29.78 -7.40 -0.56
C ASN A 3 -28.34 -7.03 -0.15
N HIS A 4 -27.77 -7.82 0.76
CA HIS A 4 -26.34 -7.77 1.06
C HIS A 4 -25.58 -8.37 -0.13
N TYR A 5 -25.27 -7.54 -1.12
CA TYR A 5 -24.29 -7.90 -2.15
C TYR A 5 -22.90 -7.77 -1.52
N SER A 6 -22.42 -8.85 -0.93
CA SER A 6 -21.01 -8.96 -0.59
C SER A 6 -20.28 -9.15 -1.91
N ILE A 7 -19.53 -8.15 -2.37
CA ILE A 7 -18.58 -8.31 -3.47
C ILE A 7 -17.41 -9.07 -2.85
N PRO A 8 -17.25 -10.39 -3.09
CA PRO A 8 -16.10 -11.10 -2.55
C PRO A 8 -14.84 -10.42 -3.09
N GLY A 9 -13.79 -10.34 -2.27
CA GLY A 9 -12.45 -10.11 -2.79
C GLY A 9 -12.12 -11.30 -3.68
N PHE A 10 -12.39 -11.17 -4.98
CA PHE A 10 -12.32 -12.27 -5.93
C PHE A 10 -10.94 -12.94 -5.90
N GLY A 11 -10.96 -14.28 -5.97
CA GLY A 11 -9.77 -15.12 -6.00
C GLY A 11 -9.03 -15.00 -7.33
N ILE A 12 -7.70 -15.14 -7.29
CA ILE A 12 -6.78 -15.26 -8.45
C ILE A 12 -6.89 -14.19 -9.58
N GLU A 13 -7.23 -12.95 -9.24
CA GLU A 13 -7.78 -11.96 -10.19
C GLU A 13 -6.86 -10.86 -10.76
N TYR A 14 -5.52 -11.00 -10.75
CA TYR A 14 -4.67 -10.00 -11.44
C TYR A 14 -4.99 -9.86 -12.95
N LEU A 15 -5.59 -10.90 -13.54
CA LEU A 15 -6.05 -10.89 -14.93
C LEU A 15 -7.21 -9.90 -15.18
N ALA A 16 -8.07 -9.66 -14.19
CA ALA A 16 -9.15 -8.69 -14.33
C ALA A 16 -8.60 -7.26 -14.41
N ASP A 17 -7.63 -6.94 -13.55
CA ASP A 17 -6.91 -5.66 -13.59
C ASP A 17 -6.17 -5.49 -14.93
N MET A 18 -5.48 -6.52 -15.42
CA MET A 18 -4.81 -6.49 -16.73
C MET A 18 -5.80 -6.24 -17.87
N GLY A 19 -6.96 -6.90 -17.87
CA GLY A 19 -7.98 -6.72 -18.89
C GLY A 19 -8.55 -5.31 -18.89
N VAL A 20 -8.78 -4.71 -17.72
CA VAL A 20 -9.22 -3.31 -17.62
C VAL A 20 -8.11 -2.35 -18.07
N LEU A 21 -6.86 -2.58 -17.70
CA LEU A 21 -5.73 -1.75 -18.13
C LEU A 21 -5.56 -1.76 -19.65
N GLN A 22 -5.57 -2.94 -20.28
CA GLN A 22 -5.51 -3.07 -21.73
C GLN A 22 -6.69 -2.35 -22.41
N TYR A 23 -7.91 -2.50 -21.87
CA TYR A 23 -9.10 -1.82 -22.38
C TYR A 23 -8.99 -0.29 -22.30
N VAL A 24 -8.55 0.26 -21.15
CA VAL A 24 -8.36 1.70 -20.96
C VAL A 24 -7.28 2.22 -21.89
N CYS A 25 -6.12 1.56 -21.97
CA CYS A 25 -5.06 1.93 -22.90
C CYS A 25 -5.55 1.92 -24.35
N HIS A 26 -6.30 0.89 -24.77
CA HIS A 26 -6.85 0.81 -26.11
C HIS A 26 -7.82 1.97 -26.43
N LYS A 27 -8.67 2.35 -25.48
CA LYS A 27 -9.57 3.52 -25.61
C LYS A 27 -8.81 4.84 -25.74
N GLU A 28 -7.67 4.96 -25.08
CA GLU A 28 -6.77 6.11 -25.13
C GLU A 28 -5.80 6.07 -26.34
N SER A 29 -5.96 5.10 -27.26
CA SER A 29 -5.05 4.88 -28.40
C SER A 29 -3.60 4.58 -27.99
N LEU A 30 -3.42 3.93 -26.84
CA LEU A 30 -2.15 3.47 -26.29
C LEU A 30 -2.05 1.95 -26.39
N THR A 31 -0.83 1.43 -26.43
CA THR A 31 -0.57 -0.02 -26.35
C THR A 31 0.35 -0.30 -25.17
N ILE A 32 -0.14 -1.04 -24.18
CA ILE A 32 0.63 -1.45 -23.00
C ILE A 32 1.12 -2.89 -23.18
N PRO A 33 2.40 -3.19 -22.92
CA PRO A 33 2.90 -4.56 -22.92
C PRO A 33 2.30 -5.38 -21.77
N ASP A 34 2.03 -6.66 -22.02
CA ASP A 34 1.43 -7.57 -21.02
C ASP A 34 2.31 -7.72 -19.78
N THR A 35 3.63 -7.67 -19.95
CA THR A 35 4.61 -7.74 -18.86
C THR A 35 4.47 -6.56 -17.91
N LEU A 36 4.32 -5.35 -18.45
CA LEU A 36 4.12 -4.12 -17.68
C LEU A 36 2.74 -4.09 -17.04
N ALA A 37 1.68 -4.47 -17.78
CA ALA A 37 0.33 -4.56 -17.25
C ALA A 37 0.25 -5.53 -16.05
N LYS A 38 0.92 -6.68 -16.13
CA LYS A 38 1.02 -7.64 -15.04
C LYS A 38 1.71 -7.06 -13.81
N ARG A 39 2.86 -6.39 -13.99
CA ARG A 39 3.59 -5.75 -12.88
C ARG A 39 2.78 -4.63 -12.21
N ILE A 40 2.02 -3.87 -12.99
CA ILE A 40 1.09 -2.85 -12.47
C ILE A 40 -0.03 -3.52 -11.66
N ALA A 41 -0.64 -4.59 -12.18
CA ALA A 41 -1.70 -5.33 -11.49
C ALA A 41 -1.19 -5.97 -10.18
N GLU A 42 0.02 -6.51 -10.16
CA GLU A 42 0.65 -7.04 -8.94
C GLU A 42 0.86 -5.93 -7.90
N LYS A 43 1.37 -4.76 -8.33
CA LYS A 43 1.64 -3.60 -7.47
C LYS A 43 0.39 -2.84 -7.04
N SER A 44 -0.73 -3.01 -7.74
CA SER A 44 -2.01 -2.40 -7.39
C SER A 44 -2.64 -3.03 -6.15
N GLU A 45 -2.21 -4.23 -5.76
CA GLU A 45 -2.76 -5.00 -4.63
C GLU A 45 -4.28 -5.17 -4.73
N ARG A 46 -4.79 -5.45 -5.94
CA ARG A 46 -6.22 -5.60 -6.26
C ARG A 46 -7.03 -4.33 -6.04
N ASN A 47 -6.37 -3.17 -6.12
CA ASN A 47 -7.02 -1.88 -6.14
C ASN A 47 -6.99 -1.34 -7.57
N LEU A 48 -8.08 -1.54 -8.30
CA LEU A 48 -8.19 -1.11 -9.69
C LEU A 48 -7.93 0.40 -9.88
N ARG A 49 -8.34 1.24 -8.92
CA ARG A 49 -8.03 2.67 -8.95
C ARG A 49 -6.51 2.92 -8.87
N LYS A 50 -5.81 2.20 -7.98
CA LYS A 50 -4.35 2.25 -7.89
C LYS A 50 -3.70 1.75 -9.19
N ALA A 51 -4.22 0.68 -9.80
CA ALA A 51 -3.70 0.15 -11.06
C ALA A 51 -3.76 1.20 -12.19
N ILE A 52 -4.89 1.89 -12.35
CA ILE A 52 -5.06 2.93 -13.38
C ILE A 52 -4.10 4.11 -13.13
N LEU A 53 -4.03 4.60 -11.89
CA LEU A 53 -3.11 5.69 -11.54
C LEU A 53 -1.64 5.33 -11.78
N LEU A 54 -1.24 4.10 -11.48
CA LEU A 54 0.10 3.59 -11.77
C LEU A 54 0.37 3.53 -13.28
N CYS A 55 -0.62 3.11 -14.08
CA CYS A 55 -0.51 3.10 -15.54
C CYS A 55 -0.33 4.51 -16.11
N GLU A 56 -1.06 5.50 -15.59
CA GLU A 56 -0.90 6.91 -15.96
C GLU A 56 0.48 7.44 -15.57
N ALA A 57 0.94 7.13 -14.36
CA ALA A 57 2.28 7.53 -13.89
C ALA A 57 3.39 6.93 -14.76
N CYS A 58 3.27 5.66 -15.15
CA CYS A 58 4.18 5.03 -16.11
C CYS A 58 4.20 5.79 -17.44
N ARG A 59 3.03 6.13 -17.99
CA ARG A 59 2.93 6.89 -19.25
C ARG A 59 3.62 8.25 -19.14
N VAL A 60 3.42 8.96 -18.02
CA VAL A 60 4.02 10.29 -17.79
C VAL A 60 5.54 10.20 -17.66
N GLN A 61 6.06 9.16 -17.01
CA GLN A 61 7.52 8.94 -16.92
C GLN A 61 8.15 8.61 -18.27
N GLN A 62 7.52 7.72 -19.03
CA GLN A 62 8.06 7.29 -20.32
C GLN A 62 6.95 6.74 -21.23
N TYR A 63 6.91 7.27 -22.46
CA TYR A 63 6.12 6.72 -23.55
C TYR A 63 6.93 6.77 -24.87
N PRO A 64 6.86 5.75 -25.76
CA PRO A 64 6.09 4.50 -25.66
C PRO A 64 6.44 3.62 -24.45
N PHE A 65 5.47 2.84 -23.97
CA PHE A 65 5.71 1.88 -22.91
C PHE A 65 6.76 0.85 -23.33
N ASN A 66 7.53 0.35 -22.36
CA ASN A 66 8.52 -0.70 -22.59
C ASN A 66 8.36 -1.85 -21.59
N ASP A 67 8.79 -3.06 -21.97
CA ASP A 67 8.65 -4.27 -21.14
C ASP A 67 9.42 -4.20 -19.82
N ASP A 68 10.53 -3.47 -19.78
CA ASP A 68 11.41 -3.34 -18.61
C ASP A 68 11.08 -2.11 -17.75
N GLN A 69 10.01 -1.38 -18.08
CA GLN A 69 9.74 -0.07 -17.49
C GLN A 69 9.49 -0.24 -15.99
N VAL A 70 10.14 0.59 -15.18
CA VAL A 70 9.95 0.52 -13.73
C VAL A 70 8.60 1.14 -13.38
N VAL A 71 7.74 0.37 -12.71
CA VAL A 71 6.49 0.92 -12.17
C VAL A 71 6.86 1.76 -10.95
N PRO A 72 6.54 3.07 -10.91
CA PRO A 72 6.92 3.92 -9.79
C PRO A 72 6.30 3.42 -8.47
N ASP A 73 7.05 3.54 -7.38
CA ASP A 73 6.46 3.42 -6.05
C ASP A 73 5.69 4.70 -5.72
N SER A 74 4.65 4.57 -4.91
CA SER A 74 3.98 5.75 -4.39
C SER A 74 4.85 6.39 -3.31
N GLU A 75 5.10 7.71 -3.40
CA GLU A 75 6.02 8.41 -2.49
C GLU A 75 5.65 8.20 -1.01
N TRP A 76 4.36 8.21 -0.68
CA TRP A 76 3.89 7.95 0.68
C TRP A 76 4.10 6.49 1.13
N GLU A 77 4.09 5.52 0.22
CA GLU A 77 4.39 4.12 0.53
C GLU A 77 5.88 3.94 0.84
N VAL A 78 6.76 4.62 0.09
CA VAL A 78 8.21 4.64 0.38
C VAL A 78 8.46 5.30 1.73
N PHE A 79 7.85 6.45 1.98
CA PHE A 79 7.97 7.17 3.24
C PHE A 79 7.52 6.34 4.45
N LEU A 80 6.45 5.55 4.30
CA LEU A 80 5.99 4.62 5.32
C LEU A 80 6.98 3.48 5.56
N ARG A 81 7.53 2.88 4.50
CA ARG A 81 8.53 1.81 4.61
C ARG A 81 9.77 2.27 5.35
N GLU A 82 10.26 3.47 5.03
CA GLU A 82 11.35 4.11 5.77
C GLU A 82 10.99 4.36 7.24
N THR A 83 9.77 4.81 7.50
CA THR A 83 9.28 5.02 8.88
C THR A 83 9.26 3.70 9.66
N ALA A 84 8.82 2.60 9.05
CA ALA A 84 8.85 1.29 9.66
C ALA A 84 10.29 0.81 9.92
N ALA A 85 11.21 1.01 8.97
CA ALA A 85 12.62 0.70 9.14
C ALA A 85 13.25 1.49 10.30
N MET A 86 12.89 2.77 10.45
CA MET A 86 13.29 3.59 11.59
C MET A 86 12.84 3.00 12.94
N ILE A 87 11.59 2.51 13.01
CA ILE A 87 11.03 1.86 14.21
C ILE A 87 11.78 0.56 14.53
N ILE A 88 12.15 -0.24 13.52
CA ILE A 88 12.86 -1.51 13.69
C ILE A 88 14.31 -1.28 14.13
N THR A 89 14.96 -0.27 13.56
CA THR A 89 16.39 -0.03 13.76
C THR A 89 16.70 0.51 15.16
N GLU A 90 15.84 1.36 15.73
CA GLU A 90 16.11 2.01 17.01
C GLU A 90 14.83 2.28 17.81
N GLN A 91 14.78 1.82 19.07
CA GLN A 91 13.66 2.04 19.97
C GLN A 91 14.00 3.05 21.08
N SER A 92 14.55 4.22 20.72
CA SER A 92 14.85 5.30 21.67
C SER A 92 13.72 6.35 21.74
N PRO A 93 13.59 7.11 22.85
CA PRO A 93 12.61 8.20 22.95
C PRO A 93 12.78 9.27 21.86
N LYS A 94 14.03 9.52 21.43
CA LYS A 94 14.33 10.44 20.33
C LYS A 94 13.78 9.89 19.01
N ARG A 95 14.02 8.62 18.70
CA ARG A 95 13.50 7.99 17.48
C ARG A 95 11.98 7.98 17.46
N LEU A 96 11.34 7.72 18.59
CA LEU A 96 9.88 7.76 18.72
C LEU A 96 9.33 9.16 18.41
N LEU A 97 10.01 10.23 18.84
CA LEU A 97 9.62 11.60 18.52
C LEU A 97 9.70 11.90 17.02
N GLU A 98 10.76 11.41 16.36
CA GLU A 98 10.93 11.54 14.90
C GLU A 98 9.83 10.78 14.13
N VAL A 99 9.56 9.52 14.53
CA VAL A 99 8.47 8.71 13.95
C VAL A 99 7.12 9.39 14.13
N ARG A 100 6.86 10.00 15.30
CA ARG A 100 5.64 10.78 15.53
C ARG A 100 5.54 11.97 14.57
N GLY A 101 6.64 12.66 14.28
CA GLY A 101 6.69 13.74 13.29
C GLY A 101 6.29 13.25 11.89
N ARG A 102 6.88 12.13 11.45
CA ARG A 102 6.55 11.48 10.16
C ARG A 102 5.08 11.05 10.09
N TYR A 103 4.52 10.57 11.21
CA TYR A 103 3.10 10.24 11.29
C TYR A 103 2.20 11.47 11.06
N TYR A 104 2.53 12.61 11.66
CA TYR A 104 1.80 13.85 11.43
C TYR A 104 1.89 14.34 9.98
N GLU A 105 3.06 14.21 9.35
CA GLU A 105 3.25 14.56 7.94
C GLU A 105 2.30 13.76 7.03
N LEU A 106 2.21 12.45 7.24
CA LEU A 106 1.26 11.59 6.50
C LEU A 106 -0.20 12.00 6.71
N LEU A 107 -0.58 12.39 7.93
CA LEU A 107 -1.92 12.91 8.21
C LEU A 107 -2.19 14.23 7.49
N THR A 108 -1.20 15.13 7.44
CA THR A 108 -1.36 16.41 6.71
C THR A 108 -1.52 16.21 5.20
N HIS A 109 -0.99 15.13 4.65
CA HIS A 109 -1.22 14.70 3.27
C HIS A 109 -2.51 13.90 3.06
N CYS A 110 -3.44 13.96 4.01
CA CYS A 110 -4.77 13.34 3.94
C CYS A 110 -4.73 11.81 3.77
N ILE A 111 -3.69 11.14 4.26
CA ILE A 111 -3.63 9.68 4.27
C ILE A 111 -4.39 9.19 5.51
N PRO A 112 -5.41 8.31 5.35
CA PRO A 112 -6.20 7.86 6.48
C PRO A 112 -5.33 7.12 7.52
N PRO A 113 -5.55 7.36 8.83
CA PRO A 113 -4.77 6.74 9.90
C PRO A 113 -4.81 5.21 9.84
N ASP A 114 -5.95 4.62 9.49
CA ASP A 114 -6.09 3.17 9.35
C ASP A 114 -5.16 2.59 8.26
N ILE A 115 -4.92 3.35 7.18
CA ILE A 115 -4.00 2.93 6.12
C ILE A 115 -2.55 3.03 6.60
N ILE A 116 -2.20 4.11 7.29
CA ILE A 116 -0.88 4.31 7.89
C ILE A 116 -0.56 3.15 8.83
N PHE A 117 -1.47 2.86 9.78
CA PHE A 117 -1.29 1.78 10.75
C PHE A 117 -1.16 0.40 10.10
N LYS A 118 -2.07 0.06 9.17
CA LYS A 118 -2.02 -1.24 8.47
C LYS A 118 -0.71 -1.42 7.70
N ARG A 119 -0.22 -0.36 7.04
CA ARG A 119 1.03 -0.41 6.29
C ARG A 119 2.24 -0.57 7.20
N ILE A 120 2.36 0.22 8.25
CA ILE A 120 3.45 0.10 9.23
C ILE A 120 3.43 -1.30 9.86
N LEU A 121 2.26 -1.80 10.26
CA LEU A 121 2.12 -3.15 10.81
C LEU A 121 2.61 -4.22 9.84
N ASN A 122 2.21 -4.15 8.56
CA ASN A 122 2.64 -5.11 7.56
C ASN A 122 4.17 -5.12 7.39
N GLU A 123 4.79 -3.94 7.36
CA GLU A 123 6.26 -3.82 7.28
C GLU A 123 6.96 -4.35 8.54
N LEU A 124 6.42 -4.09 9.73
CA LEU A 124 6.95 -4.67 10.97
C LEU A 124 6.84 -6.21 10.97
N VAL A 125 5.67 -6.74 10.63
CA VAL A 125 5.44 -8.20 10.56
C VAL A 125 6.31 -8.86 9.48
N ALA A 126 6.65 -8.18 8.39
CA ALA A 126 7.57 -8.71 7.39
C ALA A 126 9.00 -8.86 7.94
N ASN A 127 9.44 -7.94 8.80
CA ASN A 127 10.84 -7.79 9.21
C ASN A 127 11.16 -8.25 10.65
N CYS A 128 10.16 -8.56 11.47
CA CYS A 128 10.34 -9.06 12.84
C CYS A 128 10.47 -10.60 12.91
N ASP A 129 11.02 -11.12 14.02
CA ASP A 129 11.08 -12.57 14.27
C ASP A 129 9.69 -13.18 14.56
N GLY A 130 9.52 -14.49 14.33
CA GLY A 130 8.23 -15.18 14.40
C GLY A 130 7.44 -14.96 15.70
N THR A 131 8.12 -14.93 16.85
CA THR A 131 7.49 -14.66 18.16
C THR A 131 7.02 -13.21 18.26
N LEU A 132 7.83 -12.27 17.77
CA LEU A 132 7.55 -10.84 17.80
C LEU A 132 6.41 -10.47 16.83
N LYS A 133 6.29 -11.17 15.69
CA LYS A 133 5.16 -11.01 14.76
C LYS A 133 3.81 -11.24 15.45
N ALA A 134 3.71 -12.29 16.27
CA ALA A 134 2.48 -12.62 16.98
C ALA A 134 2.11 -11.52 17.99
N GLU A 135 3.08 -11.04 18.77
CA GLU A 135 2.88 -9.99 19.76
C GLU A 135 2.50 -8.65 19.12
N VAL A 136 3.24 -8.21 18.10
CA VAL A 136 2.96 -6.96 17.37
C VAL A 136 1.58 -7.00 16.72
N THR A 137 1.18 -8.15 16.15
CA THR A 137 -0.15 -8.31 15.56
C THR A 137 -1.24 -8.25 16.63
N GLN A 138 -1.03 -8.87 17.80
CA GLN A 138 -1.96 -8.80 18.91
C GLN A 138 -2.12 -7.36 19.44
N LEU A 139 -1.02 -6.63 19.63
CA LEU A 139 -1.04 -5.24 20.07
C LEU A 139 -1.78 -4.35 19.06
N ALA A 140 -1.59 -4.57 17.76
CA ALA A 140 -2.28 -3.81 16.72
C ALA A 140 -3.77 -4.15 16.58
N ALA A 141 -4.18 -5.35 16.99
CA ALA A 141 -5.58 -5.78 16.99
C ALA A 141 -6.36 -5.28 18.21
N GLN A 142 -5.67 -4.81 19.27
CA GLN A 142 -6.34 -4.28 20.46
C GLN A 142 -7.02 -2.94 20.16
N PRO A 143 -8.32 -2.79 20.49
CA PRO A 143 -9.00 -1.51 20.39
C PRO A 143 -8.32 -0.47 21.29
N VAL A 144 -8.05 0.71 20.74
CA VAL A 144 -7.46 1.88 21.42
C VAL A 144 -8.29 2.32 22.65
N SER A 145 -9.52 1.83 22.81
CA SER A 145 -10.37 2.07 23.97
C SER A 145 -9.90 1.42 25.29
N SER A 146 -8.90 0.54 25.25
CA SER A 146 -8.49 -0.26 26.42
C SER A 146 -7.40 0.41 27.30
N SER A 147 -6.78 1.49 26.83
CA SER A 147 -5.58 2.09 27.45
C SER A 147 -5.81 3.41 28.17
N VAL A 148 -7.06 3.90 28.26
CA VAL A 148 -7.40 5.17 28.94
C VAL A 148 -7.77 4.97 30.43
N THR A 149 -7.66 3.77 31.01
CA THR A 149 -8.12 3.52 32.39
C THR A 149 -7.03 3.14 33.41
N THR A 150 -5.75 3.37 33.13
CA THR A 150 -4.71 3.27 34.17
C THR A 150 -3.68 4.39 34.03
N GLY A 151 -3.85 5.41 34.86
CA GLY A 151 -2.98 6.58 35.01
C GLY A 151 -3.70 7.67 35.79
#